data_AF-A0A6P1U7K7-F1
#
_entry.id   AF-A0A6P1U7K7-F1
#
_cell.length_a   1.000
_cell.length_b   1.000
_cell.length_c   1.000
_cell.angle_alpha   90.00
_cell.angle_beta   90.00
_cell.angle_gamma   90.00
#
_symmetry.space_group_name_H-M   'P 1'
#
loop_
_entity.id
_entity.type
_entity.pdbx_description
1 polymer ?
#
loop_
_entity_poly.entity_id
_entity_poly.type
_entity_poly.pdbx_seq_one_letter_code
_entity_poly.pdbx_strand_id
1 'polypeptide(L)'
;MQTFTHVFHNGVSAPAYRWKNPDGSEGGIVAESATVNPAVIISPTAEVCPGASIDEGVEIGDSARIGIDVVVGKGASIGKGSRIGCGASVGDGASVGDGASIRDRADIGEYAWIGTGANIGYDVRIGGAARIGYGAHIGRYAIVGYRVGIGEGANIGHGARIGEDARIGDGASICYRSHIGDRASIGEEASIEQSASIGDGANIGSSVSIGSYASIGKGSRLGDRTRIGEAASIGEEAWIGADASIGADASIDNGARVGEHAIIDSDAR
;
A
#
# COMPACT_ATOMS: atom_id res chain seq x y z
N MET A 1 33.31 20.45 -8.96
CA MET A 1 32.66 19.31 -9.64
C MET A 1 32.50 19.69 -11.10
N GLN A 2 32.74 18.77 -12.04
CA GLN A 2 32.49 19.03 -13.46
C GLN A 2 31.02 18.73 -13.75
N THR A 3 30.25 19.74 -14.12
CA THR A 3 28.86 19.58 -14.52
C THR A 3 28.77 19.29 -16.01
N PHE A 4 27.75 18.54 -16.42
CA PHE A 4 27.43 18.23 -17.80
C PHE A 4 25.91 18.18 -17.98
N THR A 5 25.44 18.36 -19.22
CA THR A 5 24.01 18.22 -19.54
C THR A 5 23.64 16.75 -19.61
N HIS A 6 22.63 16.34 -18.84
CA HIS A 6 22.12 14.97 -18.83
C HIS A 6 20.61 14.95 -19.09
N VAL A 7 20.15 13.96 -19.85
CA VAL A 7 18.73 13.67 -20.04
C VAL A 7 18.36 12.55 -19.09
N PHE A 8 17.58 12.90 -18.06
CA PHE A 8 17.16 11.97 -17.02
C PHE A 8 16.09 11.00 -17.53
N HIS A 9 15.85 9.92 -16.77
CA HIS A 9 14.82 8.91 -17.07
C HIS A 9 13.41 9.42 -17.36
N ASN A 10 13.07 10.62 -16.90
CA ASN A 10 11.77 11.28 -17.12
C ASN A 10 11.75 12.18 -18.39
N GLY A 11 12.83 12.20 -19.17
CA GLY A 11 12.99 13.01 -20.38
C GLY A 11 13.40 14.46 -20.12
N VAL A 12 13.59 14.87 -18.87
CA VAL A 12 14.04 16.23 -18.54
C VAL A 12 15.55 16.35 -18.76
N SER A 13 15.96 17.38 -19.48
CA SER A 13 17.36 17.73 -19.68
C SER A 13 17.77 18.80 -18.66
N ALA A 14 18.76 18.50 -17.83
CA ALA A 14 19.24 19.40 -16.78
C ALA A 14 20.74 19.25 -16.53
N PRO A 15 21.41 20.27 -15.98
CA PRO A 15 22.79 20.13 -15.54
C PRO A 15 22.89 19.11 -14.41
N ALA A 16 23.85 18.20 -14.53
CA ALA A 16 24.09 17.11 -13.60
C ALA A 16 25.59 16.92 -13.37
N TYR A 17 25.92 16.18 -12.32
CA TYR A 17 27.29 15.78 -12.00
C TYR A 17 27.31 14.34 -11.50
N ARG A 18 28.50 13.74 -11.50
CA ARG A 18 28.72 12.42 -10.92
C ARG A 18 28.93 12.54 -9.42
N TRP A 19 28.09 11.86 -8.63
CA TRP A 19 28.20 11.83 -7.19
C TRP A 19 29.48 11.13 -6.74
N LYS A 20 30.01 11.52 -5.59
CA LYS A 20 31.08 10.80 -4.89
C LYS A 20 30.54 10.40 -3.52
N ASN A 21 30.56 9.11 -3.26
CA ASN A 21 30.10 8.57 -1.99
C ASN A 21 31.05 8.94 -0.84
N PRO A 22 30.58 8.87 0.42
CA PRO A 22 31.40 9.16 1.60
C PRO A 22 32.68 8.31 1.70
N ASP A 23 32.66 7.09 1.16
CA ASP A 23 33.78 6.15 1.12
C ASP A 23 34.78 6.43 -0.02
N GLY A 24 34.51 7.45 -0.86
CA GLY A 24 35.31 7.81 -2.01
C GLY A 24 34.98 7.04 -3.30
N SER A 25 34.04 6.08 -3.26
CA SER A 25 33.57 5.38 -4.45
C SER A 25 32.77 6.31 -5.38
N GLU A 26 32.74 5.96 -6.67
CA GLU A 26 31.91 6.68 -7.64
C GLU A 26 30.43 6.39 -7.39
N GLY A 27 29.62 7.44 -7.33
CA GLY A 27 28.18 7.33 -7.20
C GLY A 27 27.44 7.61 -8.51
N GLY A 28 26.12 7.66 -8.40
CA GLY A 28 25.18 7.89 -9.49
C GLY A 28 25.21 9.31 -10.07
N ILE A 29 24.26 9.56 -10.98
CA ILE A 29 24.10 10.87 -11.62
C ILE A 29 23.11 11.69 -10.79
N VAL A 30 23.53 12.87 -10.35
CA VAL A 30 22.72 13.77 -9.52
C VAL A 30 22.56 15.10 -10.24
N ALA A 31 21.33 15.60 -10.32
CA ALA A 31 21.04 16.94 -10.85
C ALA A 31 21.66 18.03 -9.96
N GLU A 32 22.14 19.12 -10.57
CA GLU A 32 22.73 20.24 -9.84
C GLU A 32 21.76 20.92 -8.87
N SER A 33 20.47 20.93 -9.19
CA SER A 33 19.43 21.49 -8.33
C SER A 33 18.91 20.53 -7.26
N ALA A 34 19.37 19.29 -7.23
CA ALA A 34 19.01 18.35 -6.17
C ALA A 34 19.80 18.66 -4.89
N THR A 35 19.12 18.62 -3.75
CA THR A 35 19.74 18.80 -2.43
C THR A 35 20.01 17.44 -1.82
N VAL A 36 21.26 16.99 -1.85
CA VAL A 36 21.66 15.66 -1.35
C VAL A 36 22.63 15.82 -0.18
N ASN A 37 22.33 15.17 0.93
CA ASN A 37 23.22 15.16 2.08
C ASN A 37 24.55 14.43 1.74
N PRO A 38 25.73 14.96 2.16
CA PRO A 38 27.02 14.34 1.86
C PRO A 38 27.19 12.90 2.37
N ALA A 39 26.41 12.47 3.37
CA ALA A 39 26.44 11.11 3.93
C ALA A 39 25.68 10.08 3.10
N VAL A 40 24.99 10.48 2.03
CA VAL A 40 24.16 9.60 1.18
C VAL A 40 25.03 8.71 0.31
N ILE A 41 24.67 7.43 0.24
CA ILE A 41 25.29 6.44 -0.65
C ILE A 41 24.39 6.26 -1.87
N ILE A 42 24.93 6.56 -3.05
CA ILE A 42 24.23 6.43 -4.32
C ILE A 42 24.99 5.47 -5.21
N SER A 43 24.34 4.39 -5.67
CA SER A 43 24.95 3.46 -6.62
C SER A 43 25.34 4.17 -7.93
N PRO A 44 26.45 3.77 -8.59
CA PRO A 44 26.92 4.33 -9.87
C PRO A 44 25.87 4.42 -10.99
N THR A 45 24.84 3.58 -10.93
CA THR A 45 23.80 3.46 -11.96
C THR A 45 22.48 4.12 -11.58
N ALA A 46 22.39 4.70 -10.38
CA ALA A 46 21.20 5.41 -9.93
C ALA A 46 21.16 6.84 -10.48
N GLU A 47 19.94 7.36 -10.62
CA GLU A 47 19.68 8.71 -11.12
C GLU A 47 18.82 9.50 -10.14
N VAL A 48 19.25 10.72 -9.83
CA VAL A 48 18.54 11.68 -8.99
C VAL A 48 18.17 12.92 -9.81
N CYS A 49 16.88 13.10 -10.05
CA CYS A 49 16.35 14.19 -10.84
C CYS A 49 16.41 15.57 -10.13
N PRO A 50 16.23 16.66 -10.91
CA PRO A 50 16.16 18.02 -10.39
C PRO A 50 15.15 18.20 -9.25
N GLY A 51 15.50 19.03 -8.26
CA GLY A 51 14.62 19.39 -7.15
C GLY A 51 14.43 18.30 -6.08
N ALA A 52 14.97 17.09 -6.29
CA ALA A 52 14.93 16.05 -5.27
C ALA A 52 15.70 16.48 -4.01
N SER A 53 15.17 16.15 -2.83
CA SER A 53 15.78 16.37 -1.53
C SER A 53 16.02 15.01 -0.87
N ILE A 54 17.26 14.71 -0.55
CA ILE A 54 17.69 13.43 0.03
C ILE A 54 18.45 13.70 1.32
N ASP A 55 17.90 13.24 2.44
CA ASP A 55 18.46 13.49 3.77
C ASP A 55 19.56 12.48 4.17
N GLU A 56 20.15 12.67 5.35
CA GLU A 56 21.28 11.88 5.83
C GLU A 56 20.98 10.39 5.98
N GLY A 57 21.99 9.56 5.73
CA GLY A 57 21.91 8.11 5.91
C GLY A 57 21.03 7.39 4.90
N VAL A 58 20.60 8.05 3.83
CA VAL A 58 19.86 7.41 2.74
C VAL A 58 20.79 6.56 1.87
N GLU A 59 20.30 5.38 1.48
CA GLU A 59 20.97 4.47 0.55
C GLU A 59 20.13 4.29 -0.71
N ILE A 60 20.73 4.50 -1.89
CA ILE A 60 20.06 4.36 -3.19
C ILE A 60 20.74 3.24 -3.99
N GLY A 61 19.99 2.16 -4.23
CA GLY A 61 20.45 0.97 -4.93
C GLY A 61 20.63 1.14 -6.45
N ASP A 62 21.22 0.14 -7.08
CA ASP A 62 21.52 0.14 -8.52
C ASP A 62 20.30 0.45 -9.37
N SER A 63 20.46 1.29 -10.40
CA SER A 63 19.40 1.59 -11.38
C SER A 63 18.12 2.17 -10.77
N ALA A 64 18.16 2.60 -9.50
CA ALA A 64 17.07 3.30 -8.87
C ALA A 64 16.89 4.67 -9.52
N ARG A 65 15.64 5.07 -9.71
CA ARG A 65 15.25 6.29 -10.41
C ARG A 65 14.44 7.17 -9.47
N ILE A 66 15.01 8.30 -9.08
CA ILE A 66 14.34 9.28 -8.25
C ILE A 66 13.78 10.38 -9.15
N GLY A 67 12.49 10.66 -9.00
CA GLY A 67 11.74 11.66 -9.76
C GLY A 67 12.06 13.10 -9.36
N ILE A 68 11.44 14.05 -10.07
CA ILE A 68 11.56 15.49 -9.78
C ILE A 68 10.84 15.81 -8.47
N ASP A 69 11.41 16.71 -7.67
CA ASP A 69 10.82 17.18 -6.41
C ASP A 69 10.48 16.04 -5.43
N VAL A 70 11.19 14.91 -5.51
CA VAL A 70 11.03 13.81 -4.55
C VAL A 70 11.69 14.16 -3.23
N VAL A 71 11.05 13.82 -2.13
CA VAL A 71 11.62 13.95 -0.79
C VAL A 71 11.92 12.56 -0.23
N VAL A 72 13.16 12.33 0.19
CA VAL A 72 13.58 11.10 0.87
C VAL A 72 14.11 11.45 2.25
N GLY A 73 13.41 10.98 3.26
CA GLY A 73 13.68 11.21 4.67
C GLY A 73 14.90 10.48 5.19
N LYS A 74 15.32 10.85 6.39
CA LYS A 74 16.55 10.38 7.03
C LYS A 74 16.55 8.87 7.19
N GLY A 75 17.66 8.23 6.81
CA GLY A 75 17.85 6.79 6.99
C GLY A 75 16.92 5.90 6.16
N ALA A 76 16.20 6.47 5.20
CA ALA A 76 15.38 5.68 4.29
C ALA A 76 16.26 4.89 3.31
N SER A 77 15.80 3.70 2.91
CA SER A 77 16.52 2.83 1.97
C SER A 77 15.72 2.66 0.69
N ILE A 78 16.35 2.91 -0.46
CA ILE A 78 15.74 2.80 -1.78
C ILE A 78 16.37 1.62 -2.54
N GLY A 79 15.60 0.56 -2.75
CA GLY A 79 16.05 -0.67 -3.37
C GLY A 79 16.44 -0.54 -4.85
N LYS A 80 17.14 -1.56 -5.35
CA LYS A 80 17.63 -1.65 -6.73
C LYS A 80 16.49 -1.62 -7.73
N GLY A 81 16.63 -0.81 -8.77
CA GLY A 81 15.68 -0.71 -9.87
C GLY A 81 14.32 -0.14 -9.47
N SER A 82 14.20 0.37 -8.25
CA SER A 82 12.99 1.03 -7.78
C SER A 82 12.78 2.36 -8.51
N ARG A 83 11.52 2.78 -8.61
CA ARG A 83 11.12 4.00 -9.32
C ARG A 83 10.29 4.84 -8.38
N ILE A 84 10.76 6.05 -8.08
CA ILE A 84 10.04 7.03 -7.27
C ILE A 84 9.55 8.15 -8.20
N GLY A 85 8.25 8.32 -8.28
CA GLY A 85 7.58 9.27 -9.15
C GLY A 85 7.74 10.72 -8.70
N CYS A 86 7.39 11.66 -9.57
CA CYS A 86 7.58 13.08 -9.31
C CYS A 86 6.72 13.58 -8.14
N GLY A 87 7.29 14.37 -7.24
CA GLY A 87 6.63 14.90 -6.05
C GLY A 87 6.22 13.85 -5.02
N ALA A 88 6.70 12.61 -5.14
CA ALA A 88 6.47 11.58 -4.12
C ALA A 88 7.35 11.83 -2.89
N SER A 89 6.89 11.39 -1.72
CA SER A 89 7.61 11.49 -0.46
C SER A 89 7.84 10.11 0.15
N VAL A 90 9.06 9.90 0.66
CA VAL A 90 9.47 8.70 1.40
C VAL A 90 9.94 9.14 2.78
N GLY A 91 9.20 8.76 3.83
CA GLY A 91 9.47 9.18 5.20
C GLY A 91 10.74 8.59 5.81
N ASP A 92 11.11 9.11 6.97
CA ASP A 92 12.30 8.70 7.71
C ASP A 92 12.29 7.19 8.03
N GLY A 93 13.42 6.52 7.81
CA GLY A 93 13.59 5.09 8.07
C GLY A 93 12.68 4.18 7.22
N ALA A 94 11.96 4.71 6.23
CA ALA A 94 11.15 3.89 5.34
C ALA A 94 12.03 3.07 4.40
N SER A 95 11.57 1.89 4.04
CA SER A 95 12.31 0.93 3.22
C SER A 95 11.52 0.57 1.98
N VAL A 96 12.05 0.97 0.82
CA VAL A 96 11.50 0.64 -0.49
C VAL A 96 12.26 -0.53 -1.08
N GLY A 97 11.57 -1.64 -1.33
CA GLY A 97 12.16 -2.85 -1.88
C GLY A 97 12.57 -2.74 -3.35
N ASP A 98 13.37 -3.71 -3.79
CA ASP A 98 13.86 -3.77 -5.16
C ASP A 98 12.72 -3.80 -6.18
N GLY A 99 12.87 -3.07 -7.29
CA GLY A 99 11.89 -3.00 -8.37
C GLY A 99 10.54 -2.39 -7.98
N ALA A 100 10.35 -1.95 -6.73
CA ALA A 100 9.13 -1.30 -6.31
C ALA A 100 8.91 0.01 -7.09
N SER A 101 7.64 0.29 -7.41
CA SER A 101 7.25 1.47 -8.18
C SER A 101 6.31 2.33 -7.36
N ILE A 102 6.81 3.48 -6.89
CA ILE A 102 6.06 4.51 -6.20
C ILE A 102 5.73 5.59 -7.22
N ARG A 103 4.44 5.83 -7.48
CA ARG A 103 3.99 6.79 -8.50
C ARG A 103 3.98 8.23 -7.97
N ASP A 104 3.68 9.17 -8.86
CA ASP A 104 3.76 10.60 -8.58
C ASP A 104 2.83 10.99 -7.41
N ARG A 105 3.33 11.89 -6.55
CA ARG A 105 2.63 12.40 -5.36
C ARG A 105 2.15 11.33 -4.38
N ALA A 106 2.74 10.14 -4.41
CA ALA A 106 2.51 9.15 -3.37
C ALA A 106 3.29 9.54 -2.11
N ASP A 107 2.64 9.43 -0.95
CA ASP A 107 3.22 9.71 0.36
C ASP A 107 3.44 8.40 1.12
N ILE A 108 4.69 8.09 1.42
CA ILE A 108 5.09 6.91 2.19
C ILE A 108 5.52 7.37 3.58
N GLY A 109 4.82 6.91 4.62
CA GLY A 109 5.09 7.29 6.01
C GLY A 109 6.41 6.76 6.55
N GLU A 110 6.82 7.32 7.68
CA GLU A 110 8.04 6.93 8.40
C GLU A 110 8.03 5.44 8.77
N TYR A 111 9.18 4.77 8.65
CA TYR A 111 9.36 3.34 8.93
C TYR A 111 8.42 2.41 8.13
N ALA A 112 7.73 2.90 7.10
CA ALA A 112 6.93 2.05 6.24
C ALA A 112 7.83 1.14 5.42
N TRP A 113 7.39 -0.09 5.22
CA TRP A 113 8.07 -1.09 4.42
C TRP A 113 7.27 -1.38 3.15
N ILE A 114 7.89 -1.15 2.00
CA ILE A 114 7.33 -1.43 0.68
C ILE A 114 8.07 -2.64 0.11
N GLY A 115 7.36 -3.75 -0.09
CA GLY A 115 7.94 -4.99 -0.58
C GLY A 115 8.51 -4.89 -2.00
N THR A 116 9.43 -5.80 -2.32
CA THR A 116 9.98 -5.95 -3.68
C THR A 116 8.88 -6.10 -4.72
N GLY A 117 8.97 -5.33 -5.80
CA GLY A 117 8.00 -5.34 -6.90
C GLY A 117 6.62 -4.76 -6.56
N ALA A 118 6.41 -4.20 -5.36
CA ALA A 118 5.15 -3.57 -5.01
C ALA A 118 4.88 -2.32 -5.88
N ASN A 119 3.62 -2.07 -6.18
CA ASN A 119 3.17 -0.96 -7.02
C ASN A 119 2.28 -0.02 -6.21
N ILE A 120 2.77 1.17 -5.92
CA ILE A 120 2.04 2.21 -5.20
C ILE A 120 1.53 3.24 -6.20
N GLY A 121 0.21 3.37 -6.32
CA GLY A 121 -0.46 4.25 -7.28
C GLY A 121 -0.30 5.74 -6.99
N TYR A 122 -0.83 6.55 -7.92
CA TYR A 122 -0.80 8.01 -7.83
C TYR A 122 -1.60 8.53 -6.64
N ASP A 123 -1.08 9.56 -5.97
CA ASP A 123 -1.77 10.24 -4.86
C ASP A 123 -2.19 9.28 -3.72
N VAL A 124 -1.45 8.18 -3.55
CA VAL A 124 -1.67 7.22 -2.46
C VAL A 124 -1.04 7.77 -1.18
N ARG A 125 -1.67 7.52 -0.03
CA ARG A 125 -1.08 7.79 1.28
C ARG A 125 -0.92 6.51 2.07
N ILE A 126 0.30 6.25 2.52
CA ILE A 126 0.64 5.10 3.36
C ILE A 126 1.11 5.62 4.71
N GLY A 127 0.44 5.20 5.77
CA GLY A 127 0.78 5.56 7.14
C GLY A 127 2.13 5.01 7.58
N GLY A 128 2.68 5.59 8.64
CA GLY A 128 3.94 5.14 9.22
C GLY A 128 3.87 3.70 9.74
N ALA A 129 5.00 3.00 9.66
CA ALA A 129 5.16 1.60 10.02
C ALA A 129 4.19 0.62 9.31
N ALA A 130 3.52 1.05 8.24
CA ALA A 130 2.75 0.16 7.39
C ALA A 130 3.69 -0.80 6.64
N ARG A 131 3.25 -2.03 6.41
CA ARG A 131 3.99 -3.08 5.74
C ARG A 131 3.22 -3.52 4.51
N ILE A 132 3.75 -3.23 3.33
CA ILE A 132 3.19 -3.61 2.05
C ILE A 132 3.95 -4.83 1.53
N GLY A 133 3.25 -5.94 1.31
CA GLY A 133 3.84 -7.20 0.90
C GLY A 133 4.45 -7.17 -0.50
N TYR A 134 5.17 -8.24 -0.83
CA TYR A 134 5.81 -8.43 -2.13
C TYR A 134 4.78 -8.41 -3.25
N GLY A 135 5.08 -7.71 -4.36
CA GLY A 135 4.18 -7.64 -5.52
C GLY A 135 2.79 -7.04 -5.26
N ALA A 136 2.50 -6.52 -4.06
CA ALA A 136 1.20 -5.95 -3.74
C ALA A 136 0.91 -4.72 -4.61
N HIS A 137 -0.36 -4.50 -4.93
CA HIS A 137 -0.81 -3.39 -5.76
C HIS A 137 -1.71 -2.46 -4.95
N ILE A 138 -1.34 -1.19 -4.87
CA ILE A 138 -2.14 -0.15 -4.22
C ILE A 138 -2.61 0.84 -5.27
N GLY A 139 -3.93 0.87 -5.49
CA GLY A 139 -4.57 1.72 -6.48
C GLY A 139 -4.51 3.20 -6.12
N ARG A 140 -4.58 4.07 -7.14
CA ARG A 140 -4.61 5.54 -6.99
C ARG A 140 -5.60 6.02 -5.92
N TYR A 141 -5.25 7.09 -5.20
CA TYR A 141 -6.04 7.70 -4.12
C TYR A 141 -6.37 6.77 -2.94
N ALA A 142 -5.80 5.57 -2.87
CA ALA A 142 -5.98 4.72 -1.70
C ALA A 142 -5.30 5.34 -0.47
N ILE A 143 -5.89 5.11 0.69
CA ILE A 143 -5.37 5.55 1.98
C ILE A 143 -5.17 4.31 2.84
N VAL A 144 -3.94 4.11 3.28
CA VAL A 144 -3.53 3.03 4.16
C VAL A 144 -3.13 3.65 5.49
N GLY A 145 -3.76 3.23 6.59
CA GLY A 145 -3.49 3.73 7.93
C GLY A 145 -2.12 3.34 8.48
N TYR A 146 -1.85 3.78 9.72
CA TYR A 146 -0.62 3.43 10.45
C TYR A 146 -0.60 1.94 10.83
N ARG A 147 0.60 1.34 10.78
CA ARG A 147 0.85 -0.07 11.19
C ARG A 147 -0.04 -1.10 10.50
N VAL A 148 -0.56 -0.78 9.31
CA VAL A 148 -1.32 -1.74 8.50
C VAL A 148 -0.37 -2.80 7.93
N GLY A 149 -0.79 -4.06 7.95
CA GLY A 149 -0.13 -5.13 7.20
C GLY A 149 -0.92 -5.48 5.95
N ILE A 150 -0.33 -5.33 4.77
CA ILE A 150 -0.88 -5.78 3.49
C ILE A 150 -0.04 -6.97 3.01
N GLY A 151 -0.70 -8.09 2.75
CA GLY A 151 -0.08 -9.34 2.33
C GLY A 151 0.58 -9.30 0.95
N GLU A 152 1.30 -10.37 0.64
CA GLU A 152 1.90 -10.61 -0.67
C GLU A 152 0.82 -10.73 -1.75
N GLY A 153 1.03 -10.07 -2.89
CA GLY A 153 0.12 -10.11 -4.03
C GLY A 153 -1.27 -9.50 -3.78
N ALA A 154 -1.52 -8.92 -2.61
CA ALA A 154 -2.79 -8.28 -2.30
C ALA A 154 -3.05 -7.08 -3.22
N ASN A 155 -4.31 -6.88 -3.60
CA ASN A 155 -4.74 -5.82 -4.49
C ASN A 155 -5.69 -4.88 -3.77
N ILE A 156 -5.26 -3.63 -3.58
CA ILE A 156 -6.06 -2.57 -2.98
C ILE A 156 -6.54 -1.64 -4.09
N GLY A 157 -7.85 -1.53 -4.22
CA GLY A 157 -8.51 -0.79 -5.29
C GLY A 157 -8.39 0.72 -5.16
N HIS A 158 -8.76 1.42 -6.24
CA HIS A 158 -8.70 2.87 -6.27
C HIS A 158 -9.62 3.51 -5.23
N GLY A 159 -9.09 4.43 -4.44
CA GLY A 159 -9.83 5.15 -3.40
C GLY A 159 -10.29 4.28 -2.23
N ALA A 160 -9.79 3.04 -2.10
CA ALA A 160 -10.04 2.22 -0.91
C ALA A 160 -9.40 2.86 0.32
N ARG A 161 -10.02 2.67 1.49
CA ARG A 161 -9.54 3.18 2.77
C ARG A 161 -9.34 2.04 3.74
N ILE A 162 -8.13 1.90 4.24
CA ILE A 162 -7.76 0.88 5.21
C ILE A 162 -7.41 1.57 6.53
N GLY A 163 -8.15 1.25 7.57
CA GLY A 163 -7.98 1.76 8.93
C GLY A 163 -6.66 1.35 9.56
N GLU A 164 -6.33 1.98 10.68
CA GLU A 164 -5.09 1.73 11.41
C GLU A 164 -5.06 0.33 12.01
N ASP A 165 -3.86 -0.26 12.10
CA ASP A 165 -3.64 -1.61 12.66
C ASP A 165 -4.42 -2.73 11.95
N ALA A 166 -5.02 -2.46 10.78
CA ALA A 166 -5.71 -3.47 9.98
C ALA A 166 -4.71 -4.46 9.34
N ARG A 167 -5.17 -5.67 9.06
CA ARG A 167 -4.40 -6.72 8.40
C ARG A 167 -5.15 -7.23 7.18
N ILE A 168 -4.49 -7.22 6.04
CA ILE A 168 -4.98 -7.74 4.77
C ILE A 168 -4.13 -8.95 4.40
N GLY A 169 -4.76 -10.12 4.25
CA GLY A 169 -4.09 -11.37 3.91
C GLY A 169 -3.52 -11.39 2.50
N ASP A 170 -2.71 -12.41 2.25
CA ASP A 170 -2.06 -12.63 0.95
C ASP A 170 -3.12 -12.89 -0.13
N GLY A 171 -2.91 -12.32 -1.32
CA GLY A 171 -3.83 -12.45 -2.46
C GLY A 171 -5.23 -11.84 -2.26
N ALA A 172 -5.51 -11.18 -1.12
CA ALA A 172 -6.79 -10.55 -0.89
C ALA A 172 -7.01 -9.39 -1.86
N SER A 173 -8.25 -9.23 -2.32
CA SER A 173 -8.65 -8.19 -3.28
C SER A 173 -9.68 -7.27 -2.64
N ILE A 174 -9.30 -6.02 -2.42
CA ILE A 174 -10.18 -4.95 -1.94
C ILE A 174 -10.50 -4.05 -3.13
N CYS A 175 -11.77 -3.92 -3.49
CA CYS A 175 -12.18 -3.21 -4.69
C CYS A 175 -12.38 -1.70 -4.48
N TYR A 176 -12.95 -1.05 -5.51
CA TYR A 176 -13.11 0.39 -5.59
C TYR A 176 -13.90 0.98 -4.41
N ARG A 177 -13.34 2.01 -3.75
CA ARG A 177 -13.96 2.77 -2.65
C ARG A 177 -14.43 1.93 -1.45
N SER A 178 -13.94 0.71 -1.30
CA SER A 178 -14.25 -0.10 -0.13
C SER A 178 -13.57 0.47 1.12
N HIS A 179 -14.21 0.29 2.26
CA HIS A 179 -13.73 0.79 3.54
C HIS A 179 -13.46 -0.38 4.48
N ILE A 180 -12.24 -0.44 5.01
CA ILE A 180 -11.82 -1.41 6.03
C ILE A 180 -11.55 -0.62 7.30
N GLY A 181 -12.24 -0.97 8.38
CA GLY A 181 -12.12 -0.32 9.69
C GLY A 181 -10.81 -0.62 10.41
N ASP A 182 -10.61 0.06 11.53
CA ASP A 182 -9.41 -0.07 12.34
C ASP A 182 -9.34 -1.46 12.98
N ARG A 183 -8.14 -2.06 13.02
CA ARG A 183 -7.89 -3.41 13.56
C ARG A 183 -8.70 -4.52 12.89
N ALA A 184 -9.36 -4.26 11.77
CA ALA A 184 -10.02 -5.30 11.00
C ALA A 184 -8.98 -6.27 10.43
N SER A 185 -9.32 -7.55 10.35
CA SER A 185 -8.49 -8.60 9.79
C SER A 185 -9.20 -9.23 8.61
N ILE A 186 -8.58 -9.18 7.43
CA ILE A 186 -9.08 -9.78 6.19
C ILE A 186 -8.19 -10.97 5.86
N GLY A 187 -8.79 -12.15 5.72
CA GLY A 187 -8.10 -13.39 5.43
C GLY A 187 -7.49 -13.45 4.03
N GLU A 188 -6.71 -14.49 3.80
CA GLU A 188 -6.08 -14.78 2.51
C GLU A 188 -7.14 -15.00 1.42
N GLU A 189 -6.88 -14.54 0.20
CA GLU A 189 -7.77 -14.67 -0.97
C GLU A 189 -9.20 -14.12 -0.76
N ALA A 190 -9.43 -13.34 0.29
CA ALA A 190 -10.73 -12.72 0.50
C ALA A 190 -10.99 -11.65 -0.56
N SER A 191 -12.20 -11.63 -1.11
CA SER A 191 -12.63 -10.66 -2.10
C SER A 191 -13.67 -9.70 -1.49
N ILE A 192 -13.29 -8.44 -1.36
CA ILE A 192 -14.16 -7.35 -0.89
C ILE A 192 -14.56 -6.51 -2.10
N GLU A 193 -15.80 -6.61 -2.53
CA GLU A 193 -16.28 -5.91 -3.72
C GLU A 193 -16.52 -4.41 -3.47
N GLN A 194 -16.98 -3.72 -4.53
CA GLN A 194 -17.07 -2.27 -4.62
C GLN A 194 -17.94 -1.67 -3.52
N SER A 195 -17.42 -0.61 -2.89
CA SER A 195 -18.10 0.15 -1.83
C SER A 195 -18.54 -0.67 -0.62
N ALA A 196 -18.07 -1.92 -0.47
CA ALA A 196 -18.30 -2.69 0.75
C ALA A 196 -17.60 -2.03 1.94
N SER A 197 -18.23 -2.11 3.11
CA SER A 197 -17.75 -1.51 4.35
C SER A 197 -17.56 -2.57 5.41
N ILE A 198 -16.35 -2.68 5.94
CA ILE A 198 -15.97 -3.60 7.00
C ILE A 198 -15.70 -2.79 8.26
N GLY A 199 -16.44 -3.06 9.33
CA GLY A 199 -16.33 -2.36 10.60
C GLY A 199 -15.04 -2.66 11.36
N ASP A 200 -14.75 -1.82 12.35
CA ASP A 200 -13.55 -1.96 13.19
C ASP A 200 -13.50 -3.33 13.88
N GLY A 201 -12.31 -3.92 13.94
CA GLY A 201 -12.09 -5.20 14.62
C GLY A 201 -12.85 -6.39 14.02
N ALA A 202 -13.52 -6.23 12.87
CA ALA A 202 -14.14 -7.35 12.18
C ALA A 202 -13.07 -8.34 11.72
N ASN A 203 -13.40 -9.63 11.79
CA ASN A 203 -12.54 -10.72 11.35
C ASN A 203 -13.20 -11.46 10.20
N ILE A 204 -12.60 -11.34 9.02
CA ILE A 204 -13.04 -11.95 7.79
C ILE A 204 -12.12 -13.12 7.50
N GLY A 205 -12.66 -14.34 7.44
CA GLY A 205 -11.91 -15.55 7.16
C GLY A 205 -11.31 -15.59 5.75
N SER A 206 -10.64 -16.70 5.46
CA SER A 206 -9.97 -16.92 4.18
C SER A 206 -10.98 -17.27 3.08
N SER A 207 -10.70 -16.83 1.85
CA SER A 207 -11.53 -17.04 0.67
C SER A 207 -13.00 -16.59 0.85
N VAL A 208 -13.24 -15.60 1.72
CA VAL A 208 -14.57 -15.01 1.89
C VAL A 208 -14.86 -14.06 0.74
N SER A 209 -16.10 -14.09 0.24
CA SER A 209 -16.58 -13.14 -0.76
C SER A 209 -17.61 -12.20 -0.16
N ILE A 210 -17.34 -10.90 -0.23
CA ILE A 210 -18.23 -9.85 0.26
C ILE A 210 -18.69 -9.02 -0.93
N GLY A 211 -19.98 -9.12 -1.22
CA GLY A 211 -20.64 -8.45 -2.34
C GLY A 211 -20.62 -6.93 -2.26
N SER A 212 -20.88 -6.32 -3.41
CA SER A 212 -20.89 -4.86 -3.53
C SER A 212 -21.89 -4.22 -2.56
N TYR A 213 -21.53 -3.07 -1.99
CA TYR A 213 -22.34 -2.34 -0.99
C TYR A 213 -22.69 -3.11 0.29
N ALA A 214 -22.15 -4.32 0.50
CA ALA A 214 -22.39 -5.04 1.75
C ALA A 214 -21.74 -4.31 2.93
N SER A 215 -22.37 -4.43 4.09
CA SER A 215 -21.90 -3.84 5.33
C SER A 215 -21.65 -4.92 6.36
N ILE A 216 -20.43 -4.96 6.90
CA ILE A 216 -20.06 -5.86 7.99
C ILE A 216 -19.84 -5.02 9.23
N GLY A 217 -20.62 -5.34 10.27
CA GLY A 217 -20.58 -4.64 11.54
C GLY A 217 -19.24 -4.76 12.26
N LYS A 218 -19.07 -3.88 13.23
CA LYS A 218 -17.92 -3.88 14.14
C LYS A 218 -17.84 -5.20 14.91
N GLY A 219 -16.62 -5.75 15.03
CA GLY A 219 -16.35 -6.97 15.81
C GLY A 219 -16.93 -8.27 15.21
N SER A 220 -17.64 -8.19 14.07
CA SER A 220 -18.28 -9.35 13.45
C SER A 220 -17.25 -10.33 12.91
N ARG A 221 -17.63 -11.61 12.87
CA ARG A 221 -16.75 -12.72 12.48
C ARG A 221 -17.38 -13.50 11.35
N LEU A 222 -16.68 -13.59 10.24
CA LEU A 222 -17.07 -14.41 9.09
C LEU A 222 -16.09 -15.56 8.98
N GLY A 223 -16.60 -16.80 9.02
CA GLY A 223 -15.80 -17.99 8.82
C GLY A 223 -15.31 -18.11 7.38
N ASP A 224 -14.32 -18.98 7.17
CA ASP A 224 -13.72 -19.21 5.85
C ASP A 224 -14.78 -19.59 4.80
N ARG A 225 -14.53 -19.19 3.54
CA ARG A 225 -15.38 -19.50 2.37
C ARG A 225 -16.83 -19.04 2.48
N THR A 226 -17.13 -18.14 3.42
CA THR A 226 -18.44 -17.50 3.53
C THR A 226 -18.69 -16.61 2.31
N ARG A 227 -19.96 -16.54 1.87
CA ARG A 227 -20.40 -15.61 0.83
C ARG A 227 -21.44 -14.65 1.40
N ILE A 228 -21.19 -13.36 1.24
CA ILE A 228 -22.11 -12.28 1.61
C ILE A 228 -22.59 -11.63 0.32
N GLY A 229 -23.90 -11.63 0.09
CA GLY A 229 -24.52 -11.06 -1.10
C GLY A 229 -24.37 -9.54 -1.19
N GLU A 230 -24.72 -9.01 -2.37
CA GLU A 230 -24.80 -7.57 -2.60
C GLU A 230 -25.77 -6.92 -1.60
N ALA A 231 -25.40 -5.74 -1.09
CA ALA A 231 -26.19 -4.95 -0.15
C ALA A 231 -26.61 -5.66 1.15
N ALA A 232 -26.08 -6.86 1.42
CA ALA A 232 -26.33 -7.56 2.67
C ALA A 232 -25.75 -6.78 3.86
N SER A 233 -26.43 -6.87 5.00
CA SER A 233 -26.03 -6.20 6.23
C SER A 233 -25.81 -7.23 7.32
N ILE A 234 -24.58 -7.27 7.82
CA ILE A 234 -24.19 -8.11 8.95
C ILE A 234 -24.04 -7.20 10.16
N GLY A 235 -24.87 -7.39 11.16
CA GLY A 235 -24.87 -6.61 12.39
C GLY A 235 -23.57 -6.72 13.16
N GLU A 236 -23.39 -5.83 14.13
CA GLU A 236 -22.23 -5.79 15.02
C GLU A 236 -22.13 -7.07 15.86
N GLU A 237 -20.91 -7.55 16.08
CA GLU A 237 -20.60 -8.76 16.86
C GLU A 237 -21.33 -10.03 16.36
N ALA A 238 -21.84 -10.02 15.12
CA ALA A 238 -22.48 -11.18 14.51
C ALA A 238 -21.44 -12.24 14.15
N TRP A 239 -21.83 -13.51 14.23
CA TRP A 239 -21.00 -14.65 13.85
C TRP A 239 -21.64 -15.36 12.66
N ILE A 240 -20.91 -15.44 11.56
CA ILE A 240 -21.26 -16.23 10.39
C ILE A 240 -20.30 -17.42 10.31
N GLY A 241 -20.82 -18.64 10.40
CA GLY A 241 -20.04 -19.87 10.31
C GLY A 241 -19.37 -20.04 8.95
N ALA A 242 -18.34 -20.89 8.89
CA ALA A 242 -17.67 -21.22 7.65
C ALA A 242 -18.65 -21.82 6.62
N ASP A 243 -18.35 -21.60 5.33
CA ASP A 243 -19.14 -22.07 4.19
C ASP A 243 -20.61 -21.61 4.20
N ALA A 244 -20.98 -20.64 5.03
CA ALA A 244 -22.32 -20.06 5.02
C ALA A 244 -22.52 -19.13 3.81
N SER A 245 -23.76 -18.98 3.39
CA SER A 245 -24.15 -18.09 2.29
C SER A 245 -25.28 -17.19 2.74
N ILE A 246 -25.03 -15.89 2.73
CA ILE A 246 -26.00 -14.84 3.03
C ILE A 246 -26.42 -14.21 1.71
N GLY A 247 -27.72 -14.26 1.40
CA GLY A 247 -28.30 -13.73 0.18
C GLY A 247 -28.15 -12.21 0.06
N ALA A 248 -28.45 -11.69 -1.13
CA ALA A 248 -28.48 -10.25 -1.36
C ALA A 248 -29.58 -9.59 -0.53
N ASP A 249 -29.35 -8.35 -0.08
CA ASP A 249 -30.28 -7.58 0.75
C ASP A 249 -30.70 -8.25 2.08
N ALA A 250 -30.05 -9.35 2.46
CA ALA A 250 -30.33 -10.02 3.72
C ALA A 250 -29.75 -9.21 4.90
N SER A 251 -30.46 -9.22 6.02
CA SER A 251 -30.07 -8.58 7.26
C SER A 251 -29.83 -9.63 8.33
N ILE A 252 -28.67 -9.56 8.97
CA ILE A 252 -28.31 -10.37 10.13
C ILE A 252 -28.20 -9.43 11.32
N ASP A 253 -29.04 -9.64 12.33
CA ASP A 253 -29.07 -8.78 13.51
C ASP A 253 -27.76 -8.81 14.32
N ASN A 254 -27.58 -7.77 15.15
CA ASN A 254 -26.44 -7.66 16.05
C ASN A 254 -26.34 -8.88 16.98
N GLY A 255 -25.14 -9.45 17.08
CA GLY A 255 -24.86 -10.63 17.91
C GLY A 255 -25.51 -11.93 17.41
N ALA A 256 -26.21 -11.91 16.26
CA ALA A 256 -26.80 -13.10 15.70
C ALA A 256 -25.73 -14.13 15.28
N ARG A 257 -26.10 -15.41 15.32
CA ARG A 257 -25.20 -16.51 15.01
C ARG A 257 -25.81 -17.35 13.89
N VAL A 258 -25.15 -17.33 12.75
CA VAL A 258 -25.45 -18.15 11.59
C VAL A 258 -24.51 -19.34 11.62
N GLY A 259 -25.08 -20.55 11.59
CA GLY A 259 -24.31 -21.79 11.64
C GLY A 259 -23.44 -22.00 10.40
N GLU A 260 -22.50 -22.94 10.50
CA GLU A 260 -21.73 -23.41 9.35
C GLU A 260 -22.66 -24.00 8.28
N HIS A 261 -22.32 -23.80 7.00
CA HIS A 261 -23.14 -24.21 5.84
C HIS A 261 -24.57 -23.66 5.81
N ALA A 262 -24.92 -22.72 6.68
CA ALA A 262 -26.24 -22.12 6.66
C ALA A 262 -26.44 -21.30 5.39
N ILE A 263 -27.65 -21.36 4.85
CA ILE A 263 -28.08 -20.58 3.70
C ILE A 263 -29.19 -19.67 4.20
N ILE A 264 -28.98 -18.37 4.04
CA ILE A 264 -29.97 -17.34 4.30
C ILE A 264 -30.35 -16.77 2.95
N ASP A 265 -31.62 -16.92 2.58
CA ASP A 265 -32.13 -16.43 1.29
C ASP A 265 -32.04 -14.90 1.20
N SER A 266 -32.09 -14.39 -0.02
CA SER A 266 -32.16 -12.95 -0.27
C SER A 266 -33.38 -12.33 0.41
N ASP A 267 -33.27 -11.06 0.79
CA ASP A 267 -34.32 -10.29 1.48
C ASP A 267 -34.72 -10.81 2.88
N ALA A 268 -34.02 -11.83 3.40
CA ALA A 268 -34.25 -12.32 4.76
C ALA A 268 -33.89 -11.24 5.79
N ARG A 269 -34.68 -11.14 6.86
CA ARG A 269 -34.48 -10.17 7.94
C ARG A 269 -34.50 -10.87 9.29
#